data_AF-A0A934W221-F1
#
_entry.id   AF-A0A934W221-F1
#
_cell.length_a   1.000
_cell.length_b   1.000
_cell.length_c   1.000
_cell.angle_alpha   90.00
_cell.angle_beta   90.00
_cell.angle_gamma   90.00
#
_symmetry.space_group_name_H-M   'P 1'
#
loop_
_entity.id
_entity.type
_entity.pdbx_description
1 polymer ?
#
loop_
_entity_poly.entity_id
_entity_poly.type
_entity_poly.pdbx_seq_one_letter_code
_entity_poly.pdbx_strand_id
1 'polypeptide(L)' 'MGLARNLISDDEWAFFEGFIRGVRHPNGRKPA' A
#
# COMPACT_ATOMS: atom_id res chain seq x y z
N MET A 1 -12.82 -2.43 -4.77
CA MET A 1 -11.76 -3.46 -4.84
C MET A 1 -11.03 -3.26 -6.15
N GLY A 2 -9.86 -2.60 -6.10
CA GLY A 2 -9.17 -2.11 -7.30
C GLY A 2 -8.41 -3.21 -8.04
N LEU A 3 -8.35 -3.07 -9.37
CA LEU A 3 -7.67 -3.97 -10.32
C LEU A 3 -6.23 -4.35 -9.93
N ALA A 4 -5.55 -3.49 -9.17
CA ALA A 4 -4.21 -3.74 -8.67
C ALA A 4 -4.09 -5.00 -7.79
N ARG A 5 -5.13 -5.38 -7.03
CA ARG A 5 -5.11 -6.61 -6.21
C ARG A 5 -5.29 -7.89 -7.04
N ASN A 6 -5.79 -7.78 -8.27
CA ASN A 6 -5.93 -8.93 -9.16
C ASN A 6 -4.65 -9.23 -9.95
N LEU A 7 -3.71 -8.28 -9.98
CA LEU A 7 -2.43 -8.42 -10.69
C LEU A 7 -1.36 -9.11 -9.82
N ILE A 8 -1.59 -9.18 -8.51
CA ILE A 8 -0.65 -9.65 -7.52
C ILE A 8 -1.28 -10.80 -6.74
N SER A 9 -0.56 -11.91 -6.60
CA SER A 9 -1.02 -13.04 -5.79
C SER A 9 -1.15 -12.62 -4.32
N ASP A 10 -2.05 -13.25 -3.56
CA ASP A 10 -2.25 -12.92 -2.14
C ASP A 10 -0.96 -13.05 -1.31
N ASP A 11 -0.07 -13.98 -1.67
CA ASP A 11 1.24 -14.17 -1.03
C ASP A 11 2.19 -12.99 -1.29
N GLU A 12 2.28 -12.54 -2.54
CA GLU A 12 3.08 -11.38 -2.92
C GLU A 12 2.48 -10.09 -2.32
N TRP A 13 1.15 -10.00 -2.23
CA TRP A 13 0.48 -8.89 -1.55
C TRP A 13 0.78 -8.85 -0.04
N ALA A 14 0.80 -10.00 0.63
CA ALA A 14 1.14 -10.08 2.06
C ALA A 14 2.57 -9.59 2.33
N PHE A 15 3.51 -9.88 1.43
CA PHE A 15 4.88 -9.34 1.50
C PHE A 15 4.91 -7.81 1.37
N PHE A 16 4.19 -7.23 0.40
CA PHE A 16 4.18 -5.78 0.17
C PHE A 16 3.28 -4.99 1.13
N GLU A 17 2.39 -5.64 1.89
CA GLU A 17 1.45 -4.94 2.78
C GLU A 17 2.17 -4.06 3.81
N GLY A 18 3.23 -4.58 4.44
CA GLY A 18 4.03 -3.84 5.42
C GLY A 18 4.73 -2.62 4.80
N PHE A 19 5.26 -2.78 3.58
CA PHE A 19 5.89 -1.68 2.84
C PHE A 19 4.87 -0.61 2.45
N ILE A 20 3.73 -1.00 1.90
CA ILE A 20 2.65 -0.08 1.52
C ILE A 20 2.14 0.67 2.75
N ARG A 21 1.95 0.00 3.89
CA ARG A 21 1.53 0.65 5.15
C ARG A 21 2.59 1.60 5.69
N GLY A 22 3.87 1.24 5.61
CA GLY A 22 4.98 2.08 6.07
C GLY A 22 5.23 3.31 5.18
N VAL A 23 5.13 3.15 3.86
CA VAL A 23 5.29 4.23 2.87
C VAL A 23 4.05 5.09 2.78
N ARG A 24 2.86 4.51 3.04
CA ARG A 24 1.61 5.27 3.23
C ARG A 24 1.61 5.89 4.62
N HIS A 25 2.58 6.76 4.85
CA HIS A 25 2.46 7.87 5.77
C HIS A 25 1.10 8.54 5.48
N PRO A 26 0.30 8.90 6.50
CA PRO A 26 -0.97 9.58 6.28
C PRO A 26 -0.66 10.84 5.48
N ASN A 27 -1.08 10.84 4.21
CA ASN A 27 -0.86 11.92 3.28
C ASN A 27 -1.50 13.19 3.86
N GLY A 28 -0.73 14.03 4.56
CA GLY A 28 -1.36 14.99 5.46
C GLY A 28 -0.49 16.00 6.20
N ARG A 29 0.74 16.29 5.77
CA ARG A 29 1.38 17.55 6.18
C ARG A 29 1.90 18.31 4.97
N LYS A 30 1.06 19.22 4.46
CA LYS A 30 1.59 20.51 3.99
C LYS A 30 2.12 21.22 5.24
N PRO A 31 3.38 21.68 5.27
CA PRO A 31 3.78 22.65 6.28
C PRO A 31 2.91 23.90 6.11
N ALA A 32 2.43 24.45 7.24
CA ALA A 32 1.76 25.75 7.31
C ALA A 32 2.79 26.86 7.10
#